data_AF-A0A644ZYG6-F1
#
_entry.id   AF-A0A644ZYG6-F1
#
_cell.length_a   1.000
_cell.length_b   1.000
_cell.length_c   1.000
_cell.angle_alpha   90.00
_cell.angle_beta   90.00
_cell.angle_gamma   90.00
#
_symmetry.space_group_name_H-M   'P 1'
#
loop_
_entity.id
_entity.type
_entity.pdbx_description
1 polymer ?
#
loop_
_entity_poly.entity_id
_entity_poly.type
_entity_poly.pdbx_seq_one_letter_code
_entity_poly.pdbx_strand_id
1 'polypeptide(L)'
;MGFQFSFFTALKLTGVSVGTMIAIGASPMFAGALGSFVQREPLSARWFLSTLVAMAGCTLLVLGGSSGPMVLEPRGIALAFTAAFCYALMGLGFKMQGARLNDTQTIAVATGAASFIALPVLLTLDSSWMFSGAGSAVAFSLGFATMALPMSLFSLGLRKIYLRDAYTISLAEPLTACVLSALILGERLTPVSIGGAALILCGILLLPVKEAAKEPAEGTA
;
A
#
# COMPACT_ATOMS: atom_id res chain seq x y z
N MET A 1 -2.37 -12.77 5.21
CA MET A 1 -3.73 -13.33 5.01
C MET A 1 -4.84 -12.42 5.54
N GLY A 2 -4.75 -11.88 6.76
CA GLY A 2 -5.77 -10.96 7.30
C GLY A 2 -6.11 -9.76 6.41
N PHE A 3 -5.12 -9.16 5.74
CA PHE A 3 -5.32 -8.11 4.74
C PHE A 3 -6.29 -8.54 3.63
N GLN A 4 -5.97 -9.63 2.90
CA GLN A 4 -6.74 -10.06 1.72
C GLN A 4 -8.20 -10.36 2.07
N PHE A 5 -8.44 -11.13 3.14
CA PHE A 5 -9.81 -11.45 3.57
C PHE A 5 -10.60 -10.21 3.97
N SER A 6 -10.00 -9.32 4.75
CA SER A 6 -10.67 -8.11 5.22
C SER A 6 -10.93 -7.14 4.07
N PHE A 7 -9.94 -6.96 3.17
CA PHE A 7 -10.02 -6.07 2.03
C PHE A 7 -11.11 -6.51 1.06
N PHE A 8 -11.07 -7.74 0.55
CA PHE A 8 -12.09 -8.21 -0.40
C PHE A 8 -13.49 -8.28 0.21
N THR A 9 -13.60 -8.60 1.50
CA THR A 9 -14.91 -8.57 2.18
C THR A 9 -15.41 -7.14 2.35
N ALA A 10 -14.53 -6.18 2.65
CA ALA A 10 -14.88 -4.77 2.70
C ALA A 10 -15.37 -4.27 1.34
N LEU A 11 -14.64 -4.56 0.25
CA LEU A 11 -15.07 -4.17 -1.11
C LEU A 11 -16.45 -4.73 -1.49
N LYS A 12 -16.77 -5.96 -1.05
CA LYS A 12 -18.10 -6.55 -1.26
C LYS A 12 -19.21 -5.83 -0.50
N LEU A 13 -18.91 -5.29 0.69
CA LEU A 13 -19.90 -4.67 1.58
C LEU A 13 -20.05 -3.16 1.36
N THR A 14 -19.00 -2.44 0.99
CA THR A 14 -19.01 -0.98 0.82
C THR A 14 -18.78 -0.52 -0.62
N GLY A 15 -18.53 -1.47 -1.54
CA GLY A 15 -18.12 -1.18 -2.90
C GLY A 15 -16.64 -0.86 -3.02
N VAL A 16 -16.14 -0.93 -4.26
CA VAL A 16 -14.71 -0.80 -4.55
C VAL A 16 -14.18 0.58 -4.17
N SER A 17 -14.90 1.65 -4.49
CA SER A 17 -14.47 3.03 -4.23
C SER A 17 -14.29 3.31 -2.74
N VAL A 18 -15.31 3.04 -1.93
CA VAL A 18 -15.29 3.34 -0.48
C VAL A 18 -14.31 2.43 0.25
N GLY A 19 -14.36 1.12 -0.01
CA GLY A 19 -13.48 0.16 0.64
C GLY A 19 -12.00 0.42 0.35
N THR A 20 -11.67 0.76 -0.90
CA THR A 20 -10.29 1.09 -1.30
C THR A 20 -9.84 2.42 -0.70
N MET A 21 -10.70 3.44 -0.71
CA MET A 21 -10.39 4.74 -0.11
C MET A 21 -10.07 4.63 1.38
N ILE A 22 -10.88 3.88 2.14
CA ILE A 22 -10.64 3.69 3.57
C ILE A 22 -9.35 2.88 3.78
N ALA A 23 -9.17 1.78 3.02
CA ALA A 23 -7.99 0.94 3.16
C ALA A 23 -6.69 1.69 2.85
N ILE A 24 -6.63 2.40 1.72
CA ILE A 24 -5.45 3.16 1.30
C ILE A 24 -5.26 4.40 2.19
N GLY A 25 -6.32 5.18 2.38
CA GLY A 25 -6.28 6.44 3.12
C GLY A 25 -5.94 6.27 4.60
N ALA A 26 -6.43 5.22 5.27
CA ALA A 26 -6.13 5.00 6.68
C ALA A 26 -4.76 4.38 6.94
N SER A 27 -4.11 3.81 5.91
CA SER A 27 -2.85 3.08 6.07
C SER A 27 -1.71 3.94 6.66
N PRO A 28 -1.47 5.19 6.23
CA PRO A 28 -0.45 6.06 6.83
C PRO A 28 -0.67 6.34 8.32
N MET A 29 -1.92 6.42 8.78
CA MET A 29 -2.21 6.65 10.20
C MET A 29 -1.81 5.45 11.06
N PHE A 30 -2.15 4.24 10.62
CA PHE A 30 -1.72 3.02 11.30
C PHE A 30 -0.22 2.81 11.21
N ALA A 31 0.39 3.11 10.05
CA ALA A 31 1.83 3.06 9.86
C ALA A 31 2.57 4.05 10.79
N GLY A 32 2.05 5.27 10.94
CA GLY A 32 2.56 6.26 11.88
C GLY A 32 2.45 5.83 13.33
N ALA A 33 1.30 5.29 13.74
CA ALA A 33 1.12 4.75 15.08
C ALA A 33 2.07 3.59 15.36
N LEU A 34 2.08 2.57 14.50
CA LEU A 34 2.94 1.39 14.64
C LEU A 34 4.43 1.74 14.59
N GLY A 35 4.84 2.65 13.69
CA GLY A 35 6.22 3.14 13.61
C GLY A 35 6.63 3.88 14.88
N SER A 36 5.75 4.69 15.44
CA SER A 36 6.02 5.39 16.71
C SER A 36 6.09 4.43 17.90
N PHE A 37 5.16 3.46 18.01
CA PHE A 37 5.12 2.53 19.14
C PHE A 37 6.23 1.46 19.08
N VAL A 38 6.52 0.89 17.92
CA VAL A 38 7.43 -0.26 17.78
C VAL A 38 8.84 0.18 17.40
N GLN A 39 8.98 1.12 16.48
CA GLN A 39 10.28 1.60 15.97
C GLN A 39 10.72 2.92 16.63
N ARG A 40 9.96 3.45 17.59
CA ARG A 40 10.21 4.73 18.29
C ARG A 40 10.42 5.92 17.33
N GLU A 41 9.75 5.89 16.18
CA GLU A 41 9.85 6.95 15.18
C GLU A 41 9.19 8.26 15.68
N PRO A 42 9.86 9.41 15.56
CA PRO A 42 9.39 10.65 16.19
C PRO A 42 8.29 11.31 15.36
N LEU A 43 7.03 11.29 15.81
CA LEU A 43 5.87 11.95 15.19
C LEU A 43 6.01 13.48 15.15
N SER A 44 6.14 14.05 13.96
CA SER A 44 6.20 15.52 13.78
C SER A 44 4.84 16.08 13.38
N ALA A 45 4.50 17.27 13.87
CA ALA A 45 3.27 17.96 13.49
C ALA A 45 3.19 18.20 11.97
N ARG A 46 4.36 18.45 11.33
CA ARG A 46 4.47 18.62 9.89
C ARG A 46 4.14 17.33 9.12
N TRP A 47 4.61 16.17 9.59
CA TRP A 47 4.22 14.87 9.01
C TRP A 47 2.70 14.65 9.09
N PHE A 48 2.09 14.99 10.23
CA PHE A 48 0.65 14.82 10.41
C PHE A 48 -0.14 15.70 9.44
N LEU A 49 0.24 16.97 9.31
CA LEU A 49 -0.38 17.89 8.35
C LEU A 49 -0.23 17.40 6.90
N SER A 50 0.99 17.02 6.49
CA SER A 50 1.26 16.46 5.16
C SER A 50 0.42 15.24 4.85
N THR A 51 0.32 14.32 5.82
CA THR A 51 -0.43 13.07 5.67
C THR A 51 -1.92 13.34 5.59
N LEU A 52 -2.48 14.22 6.43
CA LEU A 52 -3.89 14.61 6.35
C LEU A 52 -4.23 15.27 5.01
N VAL A 53 -3.36 16.15 4.52
CA VAL A 53 -3.55 16.79 3.20
C VAL A 53 -3.54 15.75 2.08
N ALA A 54 -2.60 14.80 2.10
CA ALA A 54 -2.53 13.74 1.11
C ALA A 54 -3.73 12.77 1.20
N MET A 55 -4.20 12.43 2.41
CA MET A 55 -5.40 11.62 2.63
C MET A 55 -6.66 12.31 2.14
N ALA A 56 -6.82 13.60 2.39
CA ALA A 56 -7.92 14.40 1.88
C ALA A 56 -7.90 14.45 0.36
N GLY A 57 -6.71 14.63 -0.24
CA GLY A 57 -6.53 14.57 -1.69
C GLY A 57 -6.91 13.21 -2.28
N CYS A 58 -6.46 12.11 -1.67
CA CYS A 58 -6.81 10.75 -2.09
C CYS A 58 -8.32 10.48 -2.00
N THR A 59 -8.97 11.01 -0.96
CA THR A 59 -10.42 10.93 -0.78
C THR A 59 -11.15 11.64 -1.92
N LEU A 60 -10.78 12.89 -2.21
CA LEU A 60 -11.36 13.66 -3.31
C LEU A 60 -11.09 13.03 -4.67
N LEU A 61 -9.91 12.45 -4.87
CA LEU A 61 -9.54 11.76 -6.10
C LEU A 61 -10.50 10.59 -6.39
N VAL A 62 -10.75 9.75 -5.40
CA VAL A 62 -11.64 8.59 -5.51
C VAL A 62 -13.10 9.00 -5.63
N LEU A 63 -13.54 10.02 -4.87
CA LEU A 63 -14.91 10.55 -4.97
C LEU A 63 -15.19 11.15 -6.33
N GLY A 64 -14.24 11.92 -6.88
CA GLY A 64 -14.37 12.55 -8.19
C GLY A 64 -14.40 11.55 -9.36
N GLY A 65 -13.85 10.35 -9.18
CA GLY A 65 -13.89 9.26 -10.17
C GLY A 65 -15.04 8.27 -9.97
N SER A 66 -15.81 8.39 -8.87
CA SER A 66 -16.90 7.46 -8.56
C SER A 66 -18.24 8.01 -9.00
N SER A 67 -18.83 7.40 -10.03
CA SER A 67 -20.15 7.80 -10.56
C SER A 67 -21.33 7.06 -9.93
N GLY A 68 -21.08 6.14 -8.99
CA GLY A 68 -22.09 5.24 -8.41
C GLY A 68 -22.54 5.61 -7.00
N PRO A 69 -23.67 5.06 -6.53
CA PRO A 69 -24.16 5.27 -5.16
C PRO A 69 -23.17 4.72 -4.13
N MET A 70 -22.94 5.50 -3.08
CA MET A 70 -22.02 5.15 -2.00
C MET A 70 -22.69 4.18 -1.03
N VAL A 71 -22.19 2.95 -0.93
CA VAL A 71 -22.70 1.96 0.04
C VAL A 71 -21.89 2.06 1.32
N LEU A 72 -22.53 2.53 2.39
CA LEU A 72 -21.91 2.76 3.69
C LEU A 72 -22.34 1.69 4.70
N GLU A 73 -21.82 0.48 4.54
CA GLU A 73 -22.05 -0.62 5.47
C GLU A 73 -21.03 -0.59 6.62
N PRO A 74 -21.43 -0.42 7.90
CA PRO A 74 -20.50 -0.26 9.02
C PRO A 74 -19.51 -1.42 9.18
N ARG A 75 -19.96 -2.65 8.88
CA ARG A 75 -19.10 -3.85 8.92
C ARG A 75 -18.01 -3.80 7.87
N GLY A 76 -18.34 -3.37 6.65
CA GLY A 76 -17.35 -3.23 5.58
C GLY A 76 -16.36 -2.10 5.85
N ILE A 77 -16.81 -1.00 6.47
CA ILE A 77 -15.93 0.07 6.95
C ILE A 77 -14.93 -0.47 7.99
N ALA A 78 -15.41 -1.19 9.01
CA ALA A 78 -14.53 -1.79 10.03
C ALA A 78 -13.52 -2.77 9.41
N LEU A 79 -13.94 -3.57 8.43
CA LEU A 79 -13.05 -4.48 7.69
C LEU A 79 -12.03 -3.72 6.82
N ALA A 80 -12.40 -2.59 6.22
CA ALA A 80 -11.45 -1.76 5.47
C ALA A 80 -10.38 -1.15 6.38
N PHE A 81 -10.74 -0.69 7.58
CA PHE A 81 -9.78 -0.27 8.61
C PHE A 81 -8.91 -1.44 9.08
N THR A 82 -9.49 -2.62 9.25
CA THR A 82 -8.74 -3.84 9.59
C THR A 82 -7.73 -4.21 8.50
N ALA A 83 -8.11 -4.03 7.23
CA ALA A 83 -7.21 -4.21 6.10
C ALA A 83 -6.07 -3.18 6.15
N ALA A 84 -6.35 -1.89 6.33
CA ALA A 84 -5.33 -0.86 6.48
C ALA A 84 -4.34 -1.16 7.62
N PHE A 85 -4.85 -1.60 8.78
CA PHE A 85 -4.04 -2.01 9.91
C PHE A 85 -3.15 -3.23 9.59
N CYS A 86 -3.73 -4.28 8.98
CA CYS A 86 -2.97 -5.44 8.55
C CYS A 86 -1.89 -5.09 7.52
N TYR A 87 -2.17 -4.13 6.63
CA TYR A 87 -1.21 -3.66 5.64
C TYR A 87 -0.07 -2.91 6.31
N ALA A 88 -0.35 -2.00 7.25
CA ALA A 88 0.67 -1.31 8.03
C ALA A 88 1.53 -2.27 8.87
N LEU A 89 0.93 -3.32 9.46
CA LEU A 89 1.66 -4.39 10.14
C LEU A 89 2.60 -5.15 9.20
N MET A 90 2.17 -5.41 7.96
CA MET A 90 3.02 -6.05 6.95
C MET A 90 4.24 -5.19 6.64
N GLY A 91 4.07 -3.87 6.42
CA GLY A 91 5.17 -2.95 6.19
C GLY A 91 6.11 -2.83 7.39
N LEU A 92 5.57 -2.82 8.61
CA LEU A 92 6.38 -2.89 9.83
C LEU A 92 7.24 -4.17 9.85
N GLY A 93 6.64 -5.31 9.50
CA GLY A 93 7.33 -6.59 9.38
C GLY A 93 8.49 -6.55 8.38
N PHE A 94 8.27 -6.00 7.18
CA PHE A 94 9.33 -5.80 6.19
C PHE A 94 10.44 -4.88 6.69
N LYS A 95 10.09 -3.80 7.39
CA LYS A 95 11.09 -2.91 7.97
C LYS A 95 11.95 -3.62 9.03
N MET A 96 11.34 -4.40 9.91
CA MET A 96 12.06 -5.17 10.93
C MET A 96 12.94 -6.27 10.33
N GLN A 97 12.46 -6.95 9.29
CA GLN A 97 13.25 -7.94 8.55
C GLN A 97 14.43 -7.27 7.85
N GLY A 98 14.19 -6.14 7.17
CA GLY A 98 15.21 -5.38 6.46
C GLY A 98 16.33 -4.86 7.36
N ALA A 99 16.09 -4.67 8.66
CA ALA A 99 17.11 -4.31 9.65
C ALA A 99 17.96 -5.50 10.13
N ARG A 100 17.47 -6.74 10.00
CA ARG A 100 18.10 -7.95 10.55
C ARG A 100 18.68 -8.90 9.51
N LEU A 101 18.17 -8.87 8.28
CA LEU A 101 18.47 -9.84 7.24
C LEU A 101 19.18 -9.18 6.05
N ASN A 102 20.13 -9.91 5.48
CA ASN A 102 20.76 -9.55 4.20
C ASN A 102 19.73 -9.64 3.05
N ASP A 103 19.99 -8.95 1.95
CA ASP A 103 19.06 -8.79 0.81
C ASP A 103 18.56 -10.13 0.26
N THR A 104 19.49 -11.08 0.09
CA THR A 104 19.19 -12.43 -0.38
C THR A 104 18.31 -13.21 0.59
N GLN A 105 18.49 -13.04 1.90
CA GLN A 105 17.71 -13.75 2.92
C GLN A 105 16.29 -13.18 3.04
N THR A 106 16.14 -11.86 2.95
CA THR A 106 14.82 -11.21 2.97
C THR A 106 13.98 -11.66 1.77
N ILE A 107 14.57 -11.66 0.57
CA ILE A 107 13.91 -12.10 -0.65
C ILE A 107 13.60 -13.60 -0.59
N ALA A 108 14.53 -14.43 -0.10
CA ALA A 108 14.31 -15.88 0.00
C ALA A 108 13.19 -16.24 0.99
N VAL A 109 13.12 -15.57 2.15
CA VAL A 109 12.07 -15.80 3.15
C VAL A 109 10.72 -15.33 2.63
N ALA A 110 10.64 -14.13 2.05
CA ALA A 110 9.40 -13.59 1.50
C ALA A 110 8.86 -14.45 0.33
N THR A 111 9.75 -14.83 -0.60
CA THR A 111 9.39 -15.63 -1.78
C THR A 111 9.07 -17.07 -1.39
N GLY A 112 9.83 -17.66 -0.47
CA GLY A 112 9.61 -19.02 0.03
C GLY A 112 8.28 -19.13 0.78
N ALA A 113 7.99 -18.20 1.69
CA ALA A 113 6.73 -18.17 2.41
C ALA A 113 5.53 -17.95 1.47
N ALA A 114 5.65 -17.04 0.50
CA ALA A 114 4.61 -16.81 -0.50
C ALA A 114 4.36 -18.06 -1.36
N SER A 115 5.43 -18.74 -1.81
CA SER A 115 5.35 -19.96 -2.62
C SER A 115 4.70 -21.11 -1.85
N PHE A 116 5.06 -21.28 -0.57
CA PHE A 116 4.50 -22.34 0.27
C PHE A 116 3.01 -22.17 0.52
N ILE A 117 2.54 -20.92 0.65
CA ILE A 117 1.12 -20.62 0.82
C ILE A 117 0.35 -20.68 -0.52
N ALA A 118 1.00 -20.33 -1.64
CA ALA A 118 0.41 -20.42 -2.97
C ALA A 118 0.23 -21.86 -3.45
N LEU A 119 1.12 -22.77 -3.04
CA LEU A 119 1.13 -24.18 -3.45
C LEU A 119 -0.21 -24.90 -3.22
N PRO A 120 -0.84 -24.88 -2.02
CA PRO A 120 -2.14 -25.54 -1.82
C PRO A 120 -3.27 -24.90 -2.64
N VAL A 121 -3.22 -23.60 -2.92
CA VAL A 121 -4.22 -22.91 -3.77
C VAL A 121 -4.10 -23.38 -5.22
N LEU A 122 -2.88 -23.53 -5.71
CA LEU A 122 -2.59 -23.99 -7.08
C LEU A 122 -3.02 -25.44 -7.32
N LEU A 123 -3.03 -26.26 -6.26
CA LEU A 123 -3.43 -27.67 -6.30
C LEU A 123 -4.93 -27.89 -6.09
N THR A 124 -5.65 -26.94 -5.50
CA THR A 124 -7.07 -27.09 -5.13
C THR A 124 -8.02 -26.35 -6.08
N LEU A 125 -7.55 -25.32 -6.77
CA LEU A 125 -8.33 -24.55 -7.74
C LEU A 125 -7.93 -24.91 -9.17
N ASP A 126 -8.90 -24.83 -10.09
CA ASP A 126 -8.65 -25.05 -11.52
C ASP A 126 -7.69 -23.97 -12.06
N SER A 127 -6.42 -24.36 -12.16
CA SER A 127 -5.32 -23.51 -12.59
C SER A 127 -4.94 -23.75 -14.06
N SER A 128 -5.74 -24.52 -14.80
CA SER A 128 -5.48 -24.89 -16.19
C SER A 128 -5.32 -23.68 -17.12
N TRP A 129 -6.05 -22.60 -16.85
CA TRP A 129 -5.96 -21.34 -17.59
C TRP A 129 -4.57 -20.69 -17.52
N MET A 130 -3.84 -20.86 -16.40
CA MET A 130 -2.50 -20.30 -16.20
C MET A 130 -1.46 -20.94 -17.11
N PHE A 131 -1.70 -22.18 -17.55
CA PHE A 131 -0.80 -22.91 -18.44
C PHE A 131 -1.05 -22.62 -19.92
N SER A 132 -2.05 -21.79 -20.25
CA SER A 132 -2.20 -21.25 -21.60
C SER A 132 -1.14 -20.19 -21.90
N GLY A 133 -0.82 -19.96 -23.18
CA GLY A 133 0.16 -18.92 -23.58
C GLY A 133 -0.23 -17.52 -23.10
N ALA A 134 -1.51 -17.15 -23.21
CA ALA A 134 -2.01 -15.87 -22.72
C ALA A 134 -2.11 -15.83 -21.18
N GLY A 135 -2.59 -16.91 -20.55
CA GLY A 135 -2.76 -16.98 -19.11
C GLY A 135 -1.43 -16.96 -18.35
N SER A 136 -0.38 -17.57 -18.89
CA SER A 136 0.97 -17.53 -18.31
C SER A 136 1.55 -16.13 -18.37
N ALA A 137 1.38 -15.40 -19.48
CA ALA A 137 1.79 -14.00 -19.59
C ALA A 137 1.05 -13.11 -18.57
N VAL A 138 -0.27 -13.29 -18.41
CA VAL A 138 -1.05 -12.54 -17.42
C VAL A 138 -0.60 -12.89 -16.00
N ALA A 139 -0.48 -14.18 -15.66
CA ALA A 139 -0.04 -14.63 -14.35
C ALA A 139 1.36 -14.11 -14.01
N PHE A 140 2.28 -14.14 -14.98
CA PHE A 140 3.62 -13.59 -14.81
C PHE A 140 3.57 -12.06 -14.60
N SER A 141 2.79 -11.34 -15.40
CA SER A 141 2.67 -9.88 -15.26
C SER A 141 2.10 -9.49 -13.90
N LEU A 142 1.06 -10.18 -13.41
CA LEU A 142 0.49 -9.95 -12.09
C LEU A 142 1.49 -10.32 -10.98
N GLY A 143 2.08 -11.51 -11.03
CA GLY A 143 3.01 -11.96 -10.00
C GLY A 143 4.28 -11.10 -9.93
N PHE A 144 4.91 -10.85 -11.07
CA PHE A 144 6.18 -10.15 -11.12
C PHE A 144 6.01 -8.63 -11.09
N ALA A 145 5.26 -8.07 -12.05
CA ALA A 145 5.21 -6.63 -12.26
C ALA A 145 4.31 -5.91 -11.23
N THR A 146 3.26 -6.57 -10.72
CA THR A 146 2.35 -5.93 -9.76
C THR A 146 2.64 -6.26 -8.30
N MET A 147 3.34 -7.37 -8.02
CA MET A 147 3.57 -7.82 -6.64
C MET A 147 5.06 -7.91 -6.30
N ALA A 148 5.82 -8.77 -6.96
CA ALA A 148 7.21 -9.04 -6.57
C ALA A 148 8.11 -7.81 -6.69
N LEU A 149 8.07 -7.12 -7.84
CA LEU A 149 8.91 -5.95 -8.08
C LEU A 149 8.51 -4.75 -7.18
N PRO A 150 7.24 -4.30 -7.13
CA PRO A 150 6.85 -3.17 -6.29
C PRO A 150 7.10 -3.44 -4.80
N MET A 151 6.76 -4.63 -4.30
CA MET A 151 6.96 -4.96 -2.88
C MET A 151 8.44 -5.07 -2.52
N SER A 152 9.29 -5.55 -3.43
CA SER A 152 10.75 -5.55 -3.23
C SER A 152 11.29 -4.12 -3.13
N LEU A 153 10.88 -3.23 -4.04
CA LEU A 153 11.25 -1.81 -4.01
C LEU A 153 10.72 -1.11 -2.75
N PHE A 154 9.49 -1.40 -2.33
CA PHE A 154 8.89 -0.89 -1.11
C PHE A 154 9.70 -1.34 0.13
N SER A 155 10.07 -2.61 0.20
CA SER A 155 10.92 -3.14 1.27
C SER A 155 12.30 -2.49 1.30
N LEU A 156 12.90 -2.21 0.14
CA LEU A 156 14.17 -1.49 0.03
C LEU A 156 14.03 -0.02 0.47
N GLY A 157 12.92 0.63 0.13
CA GLY A 157 12.59 1.99 0.57
C GLY A 157 12.43 2.08 2.09
N LEU A 158 11.71 1.14 2.69
CA LEU A 158 11.47 1.07 4.15
C LEU A 158 12.74 0.98 5.00
N ARG A 159 13.86 0.54 4.42
CA ARG A 159 15.17 0.54 5.09
C ARG A 159 15.80 1.93 5.19
N LYS A 160 15.40 2.87 4.34
CA LYS A 160 16.00 4.21 4.25
C LYS A 160 15.17 5.30 4.93
N ILE A 161 13.86 5.12 4.99
CA ILE A 161 12.92 6.13 5.52
C ILE A 161 12.06 5.58 6.65
N TYR A 162 11.40 6.47 7.40
CA TYR A 162 10.45 6.09 8.42
C TYR A 162 9.25 5.34 7.84
N LEU A 163 8.68 4.39 8.60
CA LEU A 163 7.55 3.57 8.16
C LEU A 163 6.39 4.45 7.72
N ARG A 164 6.11 5.47 8.52
CA ARG A 164 5.07 6.47 8.24
C ARG A 164 5.29 7.24 6.93
N ASP A 165 6.54 7.53 6.56
CA ASP A 165 6.87 8.39 5.42
C ASP A 165 6.67 7.57 4.14
N ALA A 166 7.06 6.29 4.18
CA ALA A 166 6.84 5.35 3.08
C ALA A 166 5.34 5.24 2.72
N TYR A 167 4.47 5.09 3.70
CA TYR A 167 3.02 4.97 3.46
C TYR A 167 2.39 6.28 2.98
N THR A 168 2.86 7.44 3.47
CA THR A 168 2.39 8.73 2.93
C THR A 168 2.84 8.93 1.49
N ILE A 169 4.08 8.53 1.14
CA ILE A 169 4.59 8.58 -0.24
C ILE A 169 3.83 7.60 -1.14
N SER A 170 3.40 6.44 -0.64
CA SER A 170 2.55 5.50 -1.40
C SER A 170 1.20 6.09 -1.82
N LEU A 171 0.73 7.19 -1.21
CA LEU A 171 -0.41 7.94 -1.75
C LEU A 171 -0.12 8.59 -3.12
N ALA A 172 1.13 8.59 -3.59
CA ALA A 172 1.48 8.89 -4.97
C ALA A 172 0.95 7.83 -5.96
N GLU A 173 0.76 6.59 -5.52
CA GLU A 173 0.25 5.50 -6.37
C GLU A 173 -1.15 5.78 -6.93
N PRO A 174 -2.18 6.15 -6.13
CA PRO A 174 -3.48 6.50 -6.69
C PRO A 174 -3.41 7.74 -7.60
N LEU A 175 -2.48 8.67 -7.33
CA LEU A 175 -2.23 9.80 -8.22
C LEU A 175 -1.67 9.34 -9.58
N THR A 176 -0.64 8.47 -9.59
CA THR A 176 -0.07 7.96 -10.85
C THR A 176 -1.09 7.11 -11.60
N ALA A 177 -1.87 6.28 -10.89
CA ALA A 177 -2.97 5.53 -11.49
C ALA A 177 -4.00 6.45 -12.15
N CYS A 178 -4.38 7.55 -11.50
CA CYS A 178 -5.30 8.54 -12.07
C CYS A 178 -4.71 9.21 -13.32
N VAL A 179 -3.44 9.61 -13.29
CA VAL A 179 -2.76 10.23 -14.44
C VAL A 179 -2.67 9.24 -15.61
N LEU A 180 -2.29 7.99 -15.34
CA LEU A 180 -2.24 6.94 -16.35
C LEU A 180 -3.62 6.63 -16.91
N SER A 181 -4.69 6.64 -16.10
CA SER A 181 -6.06 6.47 -16.59
C SER A 181 -6.45 7.60 -17.56
N ALA A 182 -6.15 8.84 -17.21
CA ALA A 182 -6.43 9.98 -18.09
C ALA A 182 -5.64 9.94 -19.40
N LEU A 183 -4.36 9.56 -19.36
CA LEU A 183 -3.48 9.57 -20.54
C LEU A 183 -3.62 8.33 -21.44
N ILE A 184 -3.76 7.14 -20.84
CA ILE A 184 -3.76 5.87 -21.58
C ILE A 184 -5.19 5.45 -21.92
N LEU A 185 -6.13 5.55 -20.98
CA LEU A 185 -7.52 5.16 -21.19
C LEU A 185 -8.36 6.33 -21.75
N GLY A 186 -7.85 7.56 -21.72
CA GLY A 186 -8.56 8.74 -22.21
C GLY A 186 -9.73 9.16 -21.32
N GLU A 187 -9.74 8.73 -20.05
CA GLU A 187 -10.81 9.08 -19.12
C GLU A 187 -10.79 10.57 -18.76
N ARG A 188 -11.96 11.20 -18.77
CA ARG A 188 -12.10 12.61 -18.39
C ARG A 188 -12.09 12.75 -16.88
N LEU A 189 -11.05 13.39 -16.35
CA LEU A 189 -10.96 13.71 -14.93
C LEU A 189 -11.97 14.81 -14.58
N THR A 190 -12.73 14.60 -13.51
CA THR A 190 -13.60 15.64 -12.97
C THR A 190 -12.77 16.72 -12.28
N PRO A 191 -13.28 17.96 -12.16
CA PRO A 191 -12.60 19.01 -11.40
C PRO A 191 -12.27 18.59 -9.96
N VAL A 192 -13.12 17.74 -9.36
CA VAL A 192 -12.91 17.16 -8.02
C VAL A 192 -11.69 16.24 -8.00
N SER A 193 -11.55 15.35 -8.99
CA SER A 193 -10.38 14.48 -9.11
C SER A 193 -9.09 15.26 -9.35
N ILE A 194 -9.13 16.33 -10.16
CA ILE A 194 -7.97 17.21 -10.38
C ILE A 194 -7.56 17.90 -9.07
N GLY A 195 -8.52 18.42 -8.31
CA GLY A 195 -8.26 19.01 -6.99
C GLY A 195 -7.68 17.98 -6.00
N GLY A 196 -8.20 16.76 -6.00
CA GLY A 196 -7.67 15.65 -5.20
C GLY A 196 -6.22 15.30 -5.56
N ALA A 197 -5.92 15.21 -6.86
CA ALA A 197 -4.56 14.97 -7.36
C ALA A 197 -3.57 16.06 -6.93
N ALA A 198 -3.98 17.34 -7.02
CA ALA A 198 -3.16 18.46 -6.58
C ALA A 198 -2.90 18.42 -5.06
N LEU A 199 -3.90 18.07 -4.26
CA LEU A 199 -3.73 17.92 -2.80
C LEU A 199 -2.80 16.78 -2.42
N ILE A 200 -2.86 15.64 -3.12
CA ILE A 200 -1.90 14.54 -2.93
C ILE A 200 -0.47 15.04 -3.19
N LEU A 201 -0.25 15.71 -4.32
CA LEU A 201 1.05 16.30 -4.65
C LEU A 201 1.52 17.28 -3.57
N CYS A 202 0.66 18.20 -3.14
CA CYS A 202 1.01 19.16 -2.08
C CYS A 202 1.35 18.44 -0.77
N GLY A 203 0.56 17.45 -0.35
CA GLY A 203 0.80 16.69 0.87
C GLY A 203 2.16 15.98 0.86
N ILE A 204 2.50 15.35 -0.27
CA ILE A 204 3.80 14.68 -0.47
C ILE A 204 4.94 15.70 -0.49
N LEU A 205 4.81 16.83 -1.20
CA LEU A 205 5.84 17.87 -1.26
C LEU A 205 6.10 18.54 0.10
N LEU A 206 5.08 18.62 0.95
CA LEU A 206 5.20 19.16 2.31
C LEU A 206 5.86 18.18 3.28
N LEU A 207 5.85 16.88 2.95
CA LEU A 207 6.30 15.80 3.81
C LEU A 207 7.79 15.95 4.12
N PRO A 208 8.18 16.10 5.40
CA PRO A 208 9.58 16.16 5.77
C PRO A 208 10.15 14.74 5.72
N VAL A 209 10.69 14.33 4.58
CA VAL A 209 11.38 13.05 4.46
C VAL A 209 12.65 13.12 5.28
N LYS A 210 12.68 12.36 6.38
CA LYS A 210 13.89 12.18 7.18
C LYS A 210 14.40 10.77 6.97
N GLU A 211 15.70 10.68 6.70
CA GLU A 211 16.38 9.39 6.65
C GLU A 211 16.27 8.72 8.03
N ALA A 212 15.89 7.44 8.03
CA ALA A 212 15.90 6.65 9.25
C ALA A 212 17.38 6.45 9.62
N ALA A 213 17.81 7.03 10.75
CA ALA A 213 19.19 6.92 11.19
C ALA A 213 19.58 5.44 11.30
N LYS A 214 20.67 5.05 10.62
CA LYS A 214 21.29 3.74 10.78
C LYS A 214 21.84 3.70 12.21
N GLU A 215 21.33 2.82 13.07
CA GLU A 215 22.03 2.55 14.34
C GLU A 215 23.49 2.19 14.00
N PRO A 216 24.48 2.85 14.62
CA PRO A 216 25.87 2.50 14.40
C PRO A 216 26.03 1.04 14.81
N ALA A 217 26.53 0.21 13.89
CA ALA A 217 26.90 -1.15 14.21
C ALA A 217 27.85 -1.10 15.41
N GLU A 218 27.40 -1.59 16.56
CA GLU A 218 28.28 -1.80 17.70
C GLU A 218 29.46 -2.64 17.23
N GLY A 219 30.64 -2.04 17.35
CA GLY A 219 31.89 -2.66 16.96
C GLY A 219 32.08 -3.98 17.70
N THR A 220 32.44 -5.01 16.96
CA THR A 220 33.20 -6.12 17.51
C THR A 220 34.63 -5.96 17.02
N ALA A 221 35.44 -5.44 17.94
CA ALA A 221 36.89 -5.58 17.96
C ALA A 221 37.28 -7.05 18.18
#